data_AF-A0AA40HU29-F1
#
_entry.id   AF-A0AA40HU29-F1
#
_cell.length_a   1.000
_cell.length_b   1.000
_cell.length_c   1.000
_cell.angle_alpha   90.00
_cell.angle_beta   90.00
_cell.angle_gamma   90.00
#
_symmetry.space_group_name_H-M   'P 1'
#
loop_
_entity.id
_entity.type
_entity.pdbx_description
1 polymer ?
#
loop_
_entity_poly.entity_id
_entity_poly.type
_entity_poly.pdbx_seq_one_letter_code
_entity_poly.pdbx_strand_id
1 'polypeptide(L)'
;MSKSCRLTVLPGILIEMSEVRLMKILPIKKSDSLKVALFRVSLSGDLSDTGEGSVVVNYGVSLENAVLDQLLNLGRQLVSDHVDLVLCQKVIHPSLKQFLGVHRVLAIDRVGAALMEPLRKVTGTQPIGSLGSVSPSSYGSVKDLCTEKFGFKWFFHLIPNEATVCSLLLCNRNGTAWDELKLTCQTALHVLQLTIKEPCVLLGGGCTETHLAAYIRHKTFNDPESILKDGGCTPTELQLITGSILQCTRISHWLFRT
;
A
#
# COMPACT_ATOMS: atom_id res chain seq x y z
N MET A 1 -1.59 14.76 22.48
CA MET A 1 -2.68 14.02 23.16
C MET A 1 -2.76 12.63 22.54
N SER A 2 -2.69 11.56 23.32
CA SER A 2 -2.76 10.18 22.80
C SER A 2 -4.19 9.87 22.38
N LYS A 3 -4.44 9.58 21.10
CA LYS A 3 -5.76 9.09 20.67
C LYS A 3 -5.94 7.66 21.19
N SER A 4 -7.15 7.34 21.66
CA SER A 4 -7.52 5.95 22.00
C SER A 4 -7.37 5.08 20.75
N CYS A 5 -6.77 3.89 20.87
CA CYS A 5 -6.64 2.95 19.75
C CYS A 5 -8.02 2.37 19.41
N ARG A 6 -8.77 3.10 18.58
CA ARG A 6 -10.03 2.66 17.97
C ARG A 6 -9.78 2.52 16.47
N LEU A 7 -10.49 1.60 15.84
CA LEU A 7 -10.48 1.46 14.39
C LEU A 7 -10.88 2.81 13.76
N THR A 8 -10.12 3.32 12.81
CA THR A 8 -10.35 4.65 12.22
C THR A 8 -9.83 4.71 10.79
N VAL A 9 -10.56 5.38 9.91
CA VAL A 9 -10.12 5.70 8.55
C VAL A 9 -9.63 7.15 8.54
N LEU A 10 -8.42 7.36 8.02
CA LEU A 10 -7.79 8.67 7.94
C LEU A 10 -7.44 8.98 6.47
N PRO A 11 -7.71 10.19 5.97
CA PRO A 11 -7.33 10.57 4.62
C PRO A 11 -5.81 10.69 4.53
N GLY A 12 -5.21 10.17 3.46
CA GLY A 12 -3.76 10.20 3.26
C GLY A 12 -3.04 8.96 3.80
N ILE A 13 -1.75 9.14 4.09
CA ILE A 13 -0.81 8.05 4.41
C ILE A 13 -0.26 8.20 5.82
N LEU A 14 -0.28 7.10 6.56
CA LEU A 14 0.41 6.97 7.84
C LEU A 14 1.74 6.23 7.66
N ILE A 15 2.83 6.84 8.11
CA ILE A 15 4.17 6.24 8.10
C ILE A 15 4.60 6.02 9.55
N GLU A 16 4.78 4.75 9.95
CA GLU A 16 5.27 4.41 11.30
C GLU A 16 6.69 4.94 11.51
N MET A 17 6.96 5.49 12.70
CA MET A 17 8.24 6.07 13.07
C MET A 17 8.67 5.65 14.47
N SER A 18 9.98 5.55 14.68
CA SER A 18 10.53 5.30 16.02
C SER A 18 10.53 6.57 16.87
N GLU A 19 10.28 6.43 18.19
CA GLU A 19 10.18 7.57 19.12
C GLU A 19 11.40 8.50 19.11
N VAL A 20 12.59 7.95 18.88
CA VAL A 20 13.86 8.69 18.83
C VAL A 20 13.87 9.77 17.74
N ARG A 21 13.06 9.63 16.68
CA ARG A 21 13.01 10.57 15.56
C ARG A 21 12.10 11.79 15.83
N LEU A 22 11.25 11.74 16.85
CA LEU A 22 10.27 12.81 17.17
C LEU A 22 10.91 14.06 17.75
N MET A 23 11.91 13.89 18.62
CA MET A 23 12.51 15.01 19.38
C MET A 23 13.27 16.01 18.51
N LYS A 24 13.51 15.70 17.24
CA LYS A 24 14.27 16.54 16.30
C LYS A 24 13.39 17.36 15.35
N ILE A 25 12.06 17.25 15.46
CA ILE A 25 11.15 17.89 14.52
C ILE A 25 10.89 19.32 14.99
N LEU A 26 11.37 20.28 14.20
CA LEU A 26 11.02 21.69 14.33
C LEU A 26 9.58 21.90 13.83
N PRO A 27 8.82 22.86 14.38
CA PRO A 27 7.51 23.20 13.85
C PRO A 27 7.68 23.70 12.41
N ILE A 28 7.17 22.91 11.47
CA ILE A 28 7.09 23.28 10.06
C ILE A 28 6.25 24.56 9.99
N LYS A 29 6.75 25.61 9.32
CA LYS A 29 5.94 26.81 9.07
C LYS A 29 4.70 26.36 8.32
N LYS A 30 3.52 26.77 8.78
CA LYS A 30 2.26 26.61 8.02
C LYS A 30 2.37 27.36 6.70
N SER A 31 2.85 26.69 5.66
CA SER A 31 2.61 27.04 4.27
C SER A 31 1.32 26.35 3.80
N ASP A 32 0.70 26.86 2.74
CA ASP A 32 -0.52 26.27 2.17
C ASP A 32 -0.28 24.88 1.56
N SER A 33 0.97 24.55 1.26
CA SER A 33 1.43 23.20 0.88
C SER A 33 2.93 23.03 1.18
N LEU A 34 3.36 21.78 1.34
CA LEU A 34 4.75 21.38 1.54
C LEU A 34 5.29 20.76 0.26
N LYS A 35 6.46 21.22 -0.21
CA LYS A 35 7.12 20.64 -1.38
C LYS A 35 7.84 19.35 -1.01
N VAL A 36 7.59 18.29 -1.77
CA VAL A 36 8.04 16.92 -1.45
C VAL A 36 8.98 16.39 -2.54
N ALA A 37 10.08 15.76 -2.12
CA ALA A 37 10.92 14.91 -2.95
C ALA A 37 10.81 13.46 -2.49
N LEU A 38 10.63 12.53 -3.44
CA LEU A 38 10.49 11.09 -3.17
C LEU A 38 11.61 10.32 -3.88
N PHE A 39 12.47 9.64 -3.13
CA PHE A 39 13.59 8.86 -3.64
C PHE A 39 13.32 7.36 -3.56
N ARG A 40 13.60 6.66 -4.65
CA ARG A 40 13.55 5.19 -4.74
C ARG A 40 14.88 4.53 -4.40
N VAL A 41 15.99 5.21 -4.73
CA VAL A 41 17.37 4.73 -4.50
C VAL A 41 17.85 4.98 -3.07
N SER A 42 18.88 4.24 -2.66
CA SER A 42 19.56 4.49 -1.39
C SER A 42 20.37 5.78 -1.47
N LEU A 43 20.25 6.62 -0.44
CA LEU A 43 21.04 7.83 -0.24
C LEU A 43 22.10 7.61 0.84
N SER A 44 22.54 6.37 1.06
CA SER A 44 23.52 5.98 2.08
C SER A 44 24.97 6.11 1.63
N GLY A 45 25.23 6.19 0.33
CA GLY A 45 26.59 6.22 -0.23
C GLY A 45 27.17 4.82 -0.49
N ASP A 46 26.39 3.78 -0.19
CA ASP A 46 26.75 2.40 -0.49
C ASP A 46 26.56 2.15 -1.99
N LEU A 47 27.62 1.69 -2.67
CA LEU A 47 27.65 1.48 -4.13
C LEU A 47 26.74 0.33 -4.62
N SER A 48 25.97 -0.29 -3.73
CA SER A 48 25.17 -1.48 -4.06
C SER A 48 24.00 -1.23 -5.02
N ASP A 49 23.61 0.04 -5.21
CA ASP A 49 22.46 0.44 -6.03
C ASP A 49 22.84 1.22 -7.30
N THR A 50 24.13 1.48 -7.53
CA THR A 50 24.57 2.14 -8.76
C THR A 50 24.45 1.11 -9.88
N GLY A 51 23.50 1.31 -10.81
CA GLY A 51 23.38 0.47 -12.01
C GLY A 51 24.71 0.35 -12.74
N GLU A 52 24.85 -0.67 -13.60
CA GLU A 52 26.07 -0.97 -14.37
C GLU A 52 26.73 0.30 -14.95
N GLY A 53 27.78 0.74 -14.29
CA GLY A 53 28.59 1.88 -14.67
C GLY A 53 29.94 1.73 -14.00
N SER A 54 31.01 1.68 -14.80
CA SER A 54 32.36 1.62 -14.27
C SER A 54 32.73 2.99 -13.68
N VAL A 55 33.04 3.05 -12.40
CA VAL A 55 33.62 4.24 -11.78
C VAL A 55 35.14 4.14 -11.97
N VAL A 56 35.68 4.95 -12.88
CA VAL A 56 37.13 5.09 -13.05
C VAL A 56 37.62 6.09 -12.00
N VAL A 57 38.29 5.60 -10.97
CA VAL A 57 38.83 6.44 -9.89
C VAL A 57 40.30 6.76 -10.18
N ASN A 58 40.65 8.04 -10.11
CA ASN A 58 42.03 8.50 -10.23
C ASN A 58 42.79 8.20 -8.92
N TYR A 59 44.02 7.70 -9.00
CA TYR A 59 44.82 7.30 -7.84
C TYR A 59 45.00 8.50 -6.87
N GLY A 60 44.47 8.38 -5.64
CA GLY A 60 44.62 9.39 -4.58
C GLY A 60 43.33 10.06 -4.06
N VAL A 61 42.16 9.76 -4.63
CA VAL A 61 40.87 10.25 -4.12
C VAL A 61 40.16 9.14 -3.36
N SER A 62 39.82 9.37 -2.08
CA SER A 62 38.95 8.46 -1.34
C SER A 62 37.56 8.47 -1.96
N LEU A 63 37.13 7.31 -2.47
CA LEU A 63 35.84 7.11 -3.11
C LEU A 63 34.68 7.51 -2.18
N GLU A 64 34.82 7.23 -0.88
CA GLU A 64 33.82 7.54 0.14
C GLU A 64 33.57 9.06 0.25
N ASN A 65 34.63 9.86 0.20
CA ASN A 65 34.52 11.32 0.27
C ASN A 65 33.83 11.88 -0.98
N ALA A 66 34.17 11.36 -2.16
CA ALA A 66 33.55 11.79 -3.41
C ALA A 66 32.04 11.49 -3.44
N VAL A 67 31.63 10.31 -2.96
CA VAL A 67 30.20 9.94 -2.85
C VAL A 67 29.48 10.81 -1.80
N LEU A 68 30.11 11.06 -0.66
CA LEU A 68 29.55 11.96 0.35
C LEU A 68 29.37 13.38 -0.19
N ASP A 69 30.34 13.90 -0.94
CA ASP A 69 30.24 15.21 -1.59
C ASP A 69 29.10 15.26 -2.60
N GLN A 70 28.88 14.19 -3.39
CA GLN A 70 27.72 14.08 -4.27
C GLN A 70 26.40 14.12 -3.50
N LEU A 71 26.29 13.38 -2.39
CA LEU A 71 25.10 13.41 -1.53
C LEU A 71 24.85 14.81 -0.94
N LEU A 72 25.90 15.52 -0.53
CA LEU A 72 25.78 16.87 -0.01
C LEU A 72 25.46 17.90 -1.11
N ASN A 73 25.95 17.71 -2.33
CA ASN A 73 25.56 18.50 -3.50
C ASN A 73 24.07 18.32 -3.82
N LEU A 74 23.58 17.08 -3.79
CA LEU A 74 22.15 16.79 -3.89
C LEU A 74 21.37 17.49 -2.78
N GLY A 75 21.84 17.41 -1.53
CA GLY A 75 21.24 18.14 -0.40
C GLY A 75 21.17 19.66 -0.64
N ARG A 76 22.25 20.27 -1.13
CA ARG A 76 22.30 21.70 -1.50
C ARG A 76 21.27 22.03 -2.58
N GLN A 77 21.14 21.19 -3.60
CA GLN A 77 20.12 21.36 -4.63
C GLN A 77 18.71 21.32 -4.04
N LEU A 78 18.37 20.33 -3.21
CA LEU A 78 17.05 20.22 -2.58
C LEU A 78 16.69 21.44 -1.72
N VAL A 79 17.67 21.98 -0.99
CA VAL A 79 17.50 23.20 -0.20
C VAL A 79 17.29 24.42 -1.10
N SER A 80 18.07 24.55 -2.18
CA SER A 80 17.93 25.62 -3.17
C SER A 80 16.59 25.56 -3.89
N ASP A 81 16.06 24.36 -4.13
CA ASP A 81 14.77 24.13 -4.75
C ASP A 81 13.60 24.31 -3.76
N HIS A 82 13.86 24.71 -2.52
CA HIS A 82 12.86 24.91 -1.46
C HIS A 82 12.02 23.65 -1.18
N VAL A 83 12.65 22.48 -1.11
CA VAL A 83 11.99 21.23 -0.70
C VAL A 83 11.81 21.22 0.82
N ASP A 84 10.59 20.96 1.30
CA ASP A 84 10.29 20.89 2.74
C ASP A 84 10.40 19.47 3.29
N LEU A 85 10.07 18.46 2.47
CA LEU A 85 10.00 17.06 2.86
C LEU A 85 10.74 16.16 1.88
N VAL A 86 11.68 15.36 2.38
CA VAL A 86 12.39 14.32 1.65
C VAL A 86 11.95 12.97 2.18
N LEU A 87 11.34 12.17 1.32
CA LEU A 87 10.96 10.78 1.57
C LEU A 87 11.90 9.86 0.81
N CYS A 88 12.41 8.82 1.46
CA CYS A 88 13.26 7.82 0.81
C CYS A 88 12.75 6.41 1.11
N GLN A 89 12.60 5.60 0.06
CA GLN A 89 12.27 4.18 0.17
C GLN A 89 13.29 3.45 1.05
N LYS A 90 14.57 3.78 0.86
CA LYS A 90 15.74 3.15 1.47
C LYS A 90 16.36 4.09 2.50
N VAL A 91 17.65 3.93 2.78
CA VAL A 91 18.36 4.64 3.84
C VAL A 91 18.85 6.00 3.34
N ILE A 92 18.84 7.00 4.21
CA ILE A 92 19.52 8.28 3.97
C ILE A 92 20.77 8.35 4.84
N HIS A 93 21.90 8.77 4.26
CA HIS A 93 23.17 8.92 4.96
C HIS A 93 23.03 9.90 6.15
N PRO A 94 23.58 9.59 7.34
CA PRO A 94 23.44 10.44 8.52
C PRO A 94 23.87 11.90 8.31
N SER A 95 24.98 12.13 7.59
CA SER A 95 25.46 13.49 7.30
C SER A 95 24.49 14.27 6.40
N LEU A 96 23.86 13.61 5.44
CA LEU A 96 22.84 14.24 4.59
C LEU A 96 21.57 14.56 5.40
N LYS A 97 21.12 13.65 6.28
CA LYS A 97 19.99 13.94 7.18
C LYS A 97 20.28 15.13 8.09
N GLN A 98 21.50 15.20 8.65
CA GLN A 98 21.92 16.31 9.50
C GLN A 98 21.95 17.62 8.70
N PHE A 99 22.53 17.62 7.50
CA PHE A 99 22.54 18.78 6.61
C PHE A 99 21.11 19.28 6.32
N LEU A 100 20.22 18.39 5.87
CA LEU A 100 18.81 18.72 5.61
C LEU A 100 18.12 19.28 6.86
N GLY A 101 18.35 18.67 8.03
CA GLY A 101 17.79 19.14 9.30
C GLY A 101 18.26 20.54 9.72
N VAL A 102 19.53 20.88 9.52
CA VAL A 102 20.07 22.24 9.75
C VAL A 102 19.36 23.26 8.86
N HIS A 103 19.04 22.87 7.62
CA HIS A 103 18.30 23.69 6.67
C HIS A 103 16.76 23.58 6.79
N ARG A 104 16.25 22.96 7.87
CA ARG A 104 14.81 22.78 8.16
C ARG A 104 14.04 21.95 7.12
N VAL A 105 14.73 21.06 6.40
CA VAL A 105 14.12 20.07 5.52
C VAL A 105 13.93 18.77 6.29
N LEU A 106 12.69 18.26 6.34
CA LEU A 106 12.40 17.01 7.04
C LEU A 106 12.79 15.81 6.17
N ALA A 107 13.61 14.91 6.71
CA ALA A 107 14.01 13.69 6.00
C ALA A 107 13.44 12.45 6.69
N ILE A 108 12.60 11.70 5.97
CA ILE A 108 12.04 10.41 6.40
C ILE A 108 12.61 9.32 5.49
N ASP A 109 13.36 8.40 6.08
CA ASP A 109 13.95 7.27 5.37
C ASP A 109 13.29 5.95 5.76
N ARG A 110 13.58 4.89 4.98
CA ARG A 110 13.10 3.52 5.20
C ARG A 110 11.58 3.42 5.17
N VAL A 111 10.95 4.18 4.29
CA VAL A 111 9.49 4.16 4.12
C VAL A 111 8.98 2.82 3.56
N GLY A 112 9.87 2.05 2.92
CA GLY A 112 9.56 0.71 2.42
C GLY A 112 8.86 0.73 1.05
N ALA A 113 8.97 -0.38 0.32
CA ALA A 113 8.49 -0.46 -1.06
C ALA A 113 6.96 -0.36 -1.19
N ALA A 114 6.22 -0.90 -0.22
CA ALA A 114 4.76 -0.95 -0.24
C ALA A 114 4.10 0.44 -0.25
N LEU A 115 4.77 1.44 0.32
CA LEU A 115 4.26 2.81 0.41
C LEU A 115 4.66 3.69 -0.77
N MET A 116 5.53 3.24 -1.68
CA MET A 116 6.02 4.07 -2.79
C MET A 116 4.89 4.48 -3.75
N GLU A 117 4.04 3.53 -4.14
CA GLU A 117 2.94 3.79 -5.06
C GLU A 117 1.83 4.65 -4.42
N PRO A 118 1.39 4.37 -3.17
CA PRO A 118 0.52 5.28 -2.43
C PRO A 118 1.10 6.70 -2.30
N LEU A 119 2.38 6.81 -1.93
CA LEU A 119 3.03 8.12 -1.77
C LEU A 119 3.04 8.89 -3.07
N ARG A 120 3.41 8.24 -4.19
CA ARG A 120 3.36 8.83 -5.52
C ARG A 120 1.99 9.43 -5.84
N LYS A 121 0.91 8.71 -5.50
CA LYS A 121 -0.47 9.17 -5.72
C LYS A 121 -0.88 10.33 -4.80
N VAL A 122 -0.43 10.32 -3.55
CA VAL A 122 -0.74 11.34 -2.54
C VAL A 122 0.03 12.64 -2.76
N THR A 123 1.30 12.54 -3.16
CA THR A 123 2.19 13.69 -3.31
C THR A 123 2.28 14.20 -4.75
N GLY A 124 1.92 13.37 -5.74
CA GLY A 124 2.10 13.67 -7.17
C GLY A 124 3.57 13.66 -7.64
N THR A 125 4.52 13.24 -6.80
CA THR A 125 5.95 13.18 -7.15
C THR A 125 6.23 12.16 -8.25
N GLN A 126 7.28 12.36 -9.05
CA GLN A 126 7.89 11.26 -9.81
C GLN A 126 9.06 10.68 -8.98
N PRO A 127 9.05 9.38 -8.61
CA PRO A 127 10.09 8.81 -7.78
C PRO A 127 11.49 8.96 -8.41
N ILE A 128 12.40 9.60 -7.69
CA ILE A 128 13.76 9.89 -8.14
C ILE A 128 14.63 8.64 -7.96
N GLY A 129 15.24 8.20 -9.07
CA GLY A 129 16.02 6.98 -9.16
C GLY A 129 17.54 7.18 -9.32
N SER A 130 18.06 8.39 -9.12
CA SER A 130 19.48 8.69 -9.29
C SER A 130 19.99 9.69 -8.24
N LEU A 131 21.31 9.72 -8.03
CA LEU A 131 22.00 10.67 -7.15
C LEU A 131 22.41 11.96 -7.87
N GLY A 132 22.09 12.07 -9.17
CA GLY A 132 22.42 13.23 -9.99
C GLY A 132 21.47 14.40 -9.76
N SER A 133 21.53 15.38 -10.67
CA SER A 133 20.64 16.53 -10.62
C SER A 133 19.17 16.12 -10.72
N VAL A 134 18.35 16.65 -9.81
CA VAL A 134 16.92 16.39 -9.76
C VAL A 134 16.16 17.36 -10.67
N SER A 135 15.26 16.83 -11.51
CA SER A 135 14.38 17.66 -12.32
C SER A 135 13.30 18.34 -11.46
N PRO A 136 12.98 19.63 -11.69
CA PRO A 136 11.86 20.30 -11.02
C PRO A 136 10.51 19.58 -11.17
N SER A 137 10.31 18.85 -12.28
CA SER A 137 9.09 18.06 -12.54
C SER A 137 8.97 16.80 -11.69
N SER A 138 10.02 16.41 -10.97
CA SER A 138 10.01 15.23 -10.09
C SER A 138 9.44 15.52 -8.71
N TYR A 139 9.45 16.80 -8.32
CA TYR A 139 8.88 17.23 -7.05
C TYR A 139 7.35 17.18 -7.07
N GLY A 140 6.77 16.96 -5.90
CA GLY A 140 5.34 16.99 -5.67
C GLY A 140 5.01 17.91 -4.51
N SER A 141 3.76 17.84 -4.05
CA SER A 141 3.30 18.61 -2.90
C SER A 141 2.33 17.83 -2.03
N VAL A 142 2.28 18.17 -0.74
CA VAL A 142 1.31 17.64 0.22
C VAL A 142 0.73 18.80 1.00
N LYS A 143 -0.53 18.70 1.43
CA LYS A 143 -1.23 19.82 2.10
C LYS A 143 -0.62 20.10 3.45
N ASP A 144 -0.44 19.04 4.23
CA ASP A 144 0.06 19.15 5.60
C ASP A 144 0.73 17.84 6.04
N LEU A 145 1.59 17.95 7.04
CA LEU A 145 2.26 16.83 7.69
C LEU A 145 2.09 16.96 9.20
N CYS A 146 1.32 16.03 9.76
CA CYS A 146 1.05 15.97 11.19
C CYS A 146 1.76 14.77 11.83
N THR A 147 2.07 14.88 13.12
CA THR A 147 2.52 13.74 13.92
C THR A 147 1.35 13.23 14.75
N GLU A 148 1.01 11.96 14.62
CA GLU A 148 -0.07 11.32 15.36
C GLU A 148 0.45 10.17 16.22
N LYS A 149 -0.09 10.05 17.43
CA LYS A 149 0.19 8.94 18.35
C LYS A 149 -1.04 8.05 18.47
N PHE A 150 -0.86 6.77 18.16
CA PHE A 150 -1.87 5.73 18.32
C PHE A 150 -1.33 4.63 19.23
N GLY A 151 -1.91 4.52 20.42
CA GLY A 151 -1.38 3.63 21.47
C GLY A 151 0.05 4.03 21.85
N PHE A 152 1.00 3.11 21.69
CA PHE A 152 2.42 3.33 21.97
C PHE A 152 3.25 3.69 20.73
N LYS A 153 2.63 3.71 19.55
CA LYS A 153 3.31 3.96 18.28
C LYS A 153 3.07 5.38 17.80
N TRP A 154 4.05 5.91 17.07
CA TRP A 154 4.02 7.22 16.46
C TRP A 154 4.02 7.11 14.96
N PHE A 155 3.31 8.02 14.32
CA PHE A 155 3.11 8.03 12.89
C PHE A 155 3.24 9.45 12.34
N PHE A 156 3.87 9.56 11.17
CA PHE A 156 3.71 10.72 10.31
C PHE A 156 2.45 10.55 9.49
N HIS A 157 1.54 11.51 9.60
CA HIS A 157 0.31 11.59 8.85
C HIS A 157 0.48 12.62 7.73
N LEU A 158 0.66 12.11 6.50
CA LEU A 158 0.74 12.91 5.28
C LEU A 158 -0.67 13.16 4.76
N ILE A 159 -1.11 14.41 4.82
CA ILE A 159 -2.46 14.83 4.43
C ILE A 159 -2.41 15.34 2.99
N PRO A 160 -3.00 14.65 1.99
CA PRO A 160 -2.96 15.09 0.60
C PRO A 160 -3.78 16.36 0.37
N ASN A 161 -3.54 17.02 -0.76
CA ASN A 161 -4.39 18.11 -1.26
C ASN A 161 -5.80 17.60 -1.62
N GLU A 162 -5.88 16.40 -2.21
CA GLU A 162 -7.12 15.70 -2.55
C GLU A 162 -7.12 14.29 -1.95
N ALA A 163 -8.23 13.86 -1.36
CA ALA A 163 -8.33 12.57 -0.68
C ALA A 163 -8.44 11.38 -1.66
N THR A 164 -7.35 11.08 -2.38
CA THR A 164 -7.25 9.97 -3.34
C THR A 164 -6.87 8.64 -2.69
N VAL A 165 -6.21 8.70 -1.54
CA VAL A 165 -5.75 7.54 -0.75
C VAL A 165 -6.17 7.76 0.69
N CYS A 166 -6.57 6.68 1.36
CA CYS A 166 -6.88 6.68 2.79
C CYS A 166 -6.10 5.55 3.49
N SER A 167 -5.76 5.78 4.75
CA SER A 167 -5.17 4.80 5.65
C SER A 167 -6.23 4.27 6.62
N LEU A 168 -6.40 2.96 6.65
CA LEU A 168 -7.24 2.28 7.64
C LEU A 168 -6.35 1.84 8.82
N LEU A 169 -6.53 2.50 9.97
CA LEU A 169 -5.88 2.10 11.20
C LEU A 169 -6.71 1.01 11.88
N LEU A 170 -6.15 -0.19 11.94
CA LEU A 170 -6.68 -1.30 12.72
C LEU A 170 -6.08 -1.25 14.12
N CYS A 171 -6.82 -1.68 15.14
CA CYS A 171 -6.39 -1.73 16.54
C CYS A 171 -6.90 -3.02 17.17
N ASN A 172 -6.02 -3.88 17.67
CA ASN A 172 -6.36 -5.07 18.44
C ASN A 172 -5.40 -5.25 19.64
N ARG A 173 -5.91 -5.73 20.77
CA ARG A 173 -5.09 -6.03 21.96
C ARG A 173 -4.34 -7.35 21.83
N ASN A 174 -4.90 -8.31 21.09
CA ASN A 174 -4.31 -9.63 20.89
C ASN A 174 -3.48 -9.64 19.60
N GLY A 175 -2.17 -9.92 19.74
CA GLY A 175 -1.21 -10.08 18.64
C GLY A 175 -1.67 -11.04 17.54
N THR A 176 -2.23 -12.19 17.91
CA THR A 176 -2.63 -13.23 16.94
C THR A 176 -3.91 -12.88 16.19
N ALA A 177 -4.78 -12.05 16.78
CA ALA A 177 -6.02 -11.62 16.13
C ALA A 177 -5.81 -10.46 15.12
N TRP A 178 -4.59 -9.92 15.02
CA TRP A 178 -4.27 -8.86 14.05
C TRP A 178 -4.23 -9.35 12.62
N ASP A 179 -3.61 -10.50 12.37
CA ASP A 179 -3.48 -11.04 11.02
C ASP A 179 -4.86 -11.40 10.46
N GLU A 180 -5.71 -12.01 11.29
CA GLU A 180 -7.10 -12.34 10.93
C GLU A 180 -7.92 -11.07 10.67
N LEU A 181 -7.81 -10.05 11.53
CA LEU A 181 -8.50 -8.78 11.34
C LEU A 181 -8.04 -8.08 10.05
N LYS A 182 -6.74 -8.08 9.78
CA LYS A 182 -6.16 -7.51 8.56
C LYS A 182 -6.69 -8.24 7.33
N LEU A 183 -6.66 -9.56 7.33
CA LEU A 183 -7.17 -10.39 6.24
C LEU A 183 -8.66 -10.14 6.02
N THR A 184 -9.45 -10.14 7.09
CA THR A 184 -10.90 -9.88 7.06
C THR A 184 -11.20 -8.52 6.41
N CYS A 185 -10.51 -7.46 6.83
CA CYS A 185 -10.68 -6.13 6.25
C CYS A 185 -10.24 -6.08 4.78
N GLN A 186 -9.15 -6.74 4.41
CA GLN A 186 -8.69 -6.81 3.02
C GLN A 186 -9.71 -7.53 2.12
N THR A 187 -10.25 -8.66 2.58
CA THR A 187 -11.28 -9.42 1.87
C THR A 187 -12.56 -8.59 1.72
N ALA A 188 -13.04 -7.96 2.79
CA ALA A 188 -14.22 -7.10 2.74
C ALA A 188 -14.05 -5.93 1.76
N LEU A 189 -12.90 -5.24 1.80
CA LEU A 189 -12.60 -4.15 0.87
C LEU A 189 -12.53 -4.65 -0.58
N HIS A 190 -11.93 -5.82 -0.81
CA HIS A 190 -11.84 -6.39 -2.14
C HIS A 190 -13.22 -6.75 -2.72
N VAL A 191 -14.09 -7.37 -1.92
CA VAL A 191 -15.46 -7.69 -2.31
C VAL A 191 -16.23 -6.41 -2.65
N LEU A 192 -16.15 -5.37 -1.81
CA LEU A 192 -16.79 -4.08 -2.07
C LEU A 192 -16.28 -3.46 -3.38
N GLN A 193 -14.98 -3.52 -3.65
CA GLN A 193 -14.40 -3.03 -4.91
C GLN A 193 -14.94 -3.79 -6.13
N LEU A 194 -15.10 -5.11 -6.02
CA LEU A 194 -15.70 -5.92 -7.09
C LEU A 194 -17.16 -5.55 -7.30
N THR A 195 -17.95 -5.41 -6.23
CA THR A 195 -19.38 -5.04 -6.32
C THR A 195 -19.61 -3.66 -6.95
N ILE A 196 -18.71 -2.70 -6.73
CA ILE A 196 -18.79 -1.38 -7.39
C ILE A 196 -18.49 -1.51 -8.89
N LYS A 197 -17.53 -2.36 -9.28
CA LYS A 197 -17.18 -2.59 -10.70
C LYS A 197 -18.27 -3.36 -11.44
N GLU A 198 -18.84 -4.38 -10.80
CA GLU A 198 -19.88 -5.23 -11.35
C GLU A 198 -21.00 -5.40 -10.29
N PRO A 199 -22.14 -4.72 -10.44
CA PRO A 199 -23.21 -4.69 -9.43
C PRO A 199 -24.09 -5.95 -9.45
N CYS A 200 -23.57 -7.07 -9.92
CA CYS A 200 -24.27 -8.36 -9.95
C CYS A 200 -23.77 -9.22 -8.78
N VAL A 201 -24.68 -9.60 -7.88
CA VAL A 201 -24.34 -10.38 -6.68
C VAL A 201 -25.25 -11.60 -6.53
N LEU A 202 -24.70 -12.65 -5.96
CA LEU A 202 -25.40 -13.90 -5.64
C LEU A 202 -25.46 -14.09 -4.12
N LEU A 203 -26.35 -14.97 -3.66
CA LEU A 203 -26.50 -15.27 -2.24
C LEU A 203 -25.33 -16.15 -1.77
N GLY A 204 -24.57 -15.67 -0.79
CA GLY A 204 -23.46 -16.42 -0.19
C GLY A 204 -23.92 -17.53 0.77
N GLY A 205 -22.94 -18.13 1.46
CA GLY A 205 -23.21 -19.13 2.51
C GLY A 205 -23.81 -20.44 2.00
N GLY A 206 -23.59 -20.80 0.74
CA GLY A 206 -24.17 -22.00 0.14
C GLY A 206 -25.62 -21.84 -0.34
N CYS A 207 -26.21 -20.65 -0.24
CA CYS A 207 -27.60 -20.40 -0.60
C CYS A 207 -27.82 -20.52 -2.12
N THR A 208 -26.93 -19.95 -2.92
CA THR A 208 -27.02 -20.06 -4.38
C THR A 208 -26.84 -21.49 -4.86
N GLU A 209 -25.89 -22.23 -4.28
CA GLU A 209 -25.65 -23.64 -4.57
C GLU A 209 -26.88 -24.49 -4.21
N THR A 210 -27.51 -24.20 -3.06
CA THR A 210 -28.73 -24.88 -2.61
C THR A 210 -29.90 -24.58 -3.54
N HIS A 211 -30.07 -23.32 -3.94
CA HIS A 211 -31.12 -22.91 -4.87
C HIS A 211 -30.92 -23.55 -6.25
N LEU A 212 -29.70 -23.52 -6.78
CA LEU A 212 -29.36 -24.14 -8.06
C LEU A 212 -29.60 -25.66 -8.03
N ALA A 213 -29.21 -26.33 -6.94
CA ALA A 213 -29.46 -27.76 -6.76
C ALA A 213 -30.96 -28.08 -6.68
N ALA A 214 -31.78 -27.23 -6.05
CA ALA A 214 -33.23 -27.39 -6.04
C ALA A 214 -33.83 -27.17 -7.45
N TYR A 215 -33.36 -26.15 -8.16
CA TYR A 215 -33.81 -25.84 -9.52
C TYR A 215 -33.49 -26.97 -10.51
N ILE A 216 -32.27 -27.50 -10.49
CA ILE A 216 -31.86 -28.62 -11.35
C ILE A 216 -32.74 -29.84 -11.07
N ARG A 217 -32.94 -30.20 -9.78
CA ARG A 217 -33.83 -31.32 -9.39
C ARG A 217 -35.24 -31.14 -9.95
N HIS A 218 -35.81 -29.95 -9.76
CA HIS A 218 -37.15 -29.65 -10.23
C HIS A 218 -37.23 -29.73 -11.76
N LYS A 219 -36.26 -29.18 -12.49
CA LYS A 219 -36.26 -29.16 -13.95
C LYS A 219 -36.06 -30.56 -14.53
N THR A 220 -35.14 -31.35 -13.99
CA THR A 220 -34.94 -32.75 -14.41
C THR A 220 -36.17 -33.62 -14.14
N PHE A 221 -36.91 -33.37 -13.06
CA PHE A 221 -38.11 -34.15 -12.74
C PHE A 221 -39.34 -33.74 -13.57
N ASN A 222 -39.58 -32.44 -13.73
CA ASN A 222 -40.82 -31.94 -14.34
C ASN A 222 -40.75 -31.75 -15.86
N ASP A 223 -39.54 -31.60 -16.42
CA ASP A 223 -39.36 -31.42 -17.86
C ASP A 223 -38.10 -32.13 -18.36
N PRO A 224 -38.04 -33.48 -18.27
CA PRO A 224 -36.90 -34.23 -18.76
C PRO A 224 -36.79 -34.19 -20.29
N GLU A 225 -37.92 -34.09 -21.00
CA GLU A 225 -37.94 -34.12 -22.46
C GLU A 225 -37.28 -32.90 -23.11
N SER A 226 -37.38 -31.70 -22.53
CA SER A 226 -36.68 -30.54 -23.08
C SER A 226 -35.15 -30.66 -22.98
N ILE A 227 -34.66 -31.34 -21.93
CA ILE A 227 -33.23 -31.57 -21.72
C ILE A 227 -32.72 -32.69 -22.64
N LEU A 228 -33.52 -33.74 -22.85
CA LEU A 228 -33.20 -34.88 -23.71
C LEU A 228 -33.27 -34.54 -25.21
N LYS A 229 -34.05 -33.51 -25.60
CA LYS A 229 -34.13 -33.05 -27.00
C LYS A 229 -32.87 -32.31 -27.46
N ASP A 230 -32.14 -31.67 -26.55
CA ASP A 230 -30.95 -30.85 -26.85
C ASP A 230 -29.63 -31.64 -26.72
N GLY A 231 -29.64 -32.79 -26.04
CA GLY A 231 -28.48 -33.63 -25.86
C GLY A 231 -28.86 -35.11 -25.92
N GLY A 232 -28.15 -35.89 -26.74
CA GLY A 232 -28.36 -37.33 -26.94
C GLY A 232 -28.07 -38.22 -25.73
N CYS A 233 -28.38 -37.75 -24.52
CA CYS A 233 -28.34 -38.51 -23.27
C CYS A 233 -29.61 -39.35 -23.12
N THR A 234 -29.46 -40.52 -22.51
CA THR A 234 -30.59 -41.33 -22.06
C THR A 234 -31.14 -40.81 -20.72
N PRO A 235 -32.39 -41.12 -20.36
CA PRO A 235 -32.98 -40.71 -19.07
C PRO A 235 -32.18 -41.18 -17.84
N THR A 236 -31.57 -42.37 -17.92
CA THR A 236 -30.73 -42.94 -16.85
C THR A 236 -29.43 -42.17 -16.69
N GLU A 237 -28.78 -41.81 -17.81
CA GLU A 237 -27.57 -40.97 -17.80
C GLU A 237 -27.87 -39.58 -17.22
N LEU A 238 -29.00 -38.98 -17.59
CA LEU A 238 -29.44 -37.70 -17.03
C LEU A 238 -29.64 -37.78 -15.51
N GLN A 239 -30.24 -38.86 -15.00
CA GLN A 239 -30.40 -39.06 -13.56
C GLN A 239 -29.05 -39.25 -12.83
N LEU A 240 -28.11 -39.98 -13.41
CA LEU A 240 -26.78 -40.20 -12.84
C LEU A 240 -25.96 -38.89 -12.80
N ILE A 241 -25.99 -38.11 -13.87
CA ILE A 241 -25.31 -36.81 -13.97
C ILE A 241 -25.91 -35.83 -12.95
N THR A 242 -27.24 -35.72 -12.91
CA THR A 242 -27.93 -34.88 -11.94
C THR A 242 -27.61 -35.31 -10.50
N GLY A 243 -27.63 -36.61 -10.19
CA GLY A 243 -27.21 -37.12 -8.88
C GLY A 243 -25.80 -36.70 -8.48
N SER A 244 -24.86 -36.78 -9.42
CA SER A 244 -23.46 -36.39 -9.22
C SER A 244 -23.29 -34.88 -8.97
N ILE A 245 -23.96 -34.03 -9.75
CA ILE A 245 -23.95 -32.57 -9.59
C ILE A 245 -24.54 -32.16 -8.22
N LEU A 246 -25.61 -32.81 -7.81
CA LEU A 246 -26.27 -32.56 -6.52
C LEU A 246 -25.44 -33.01 -5.33
N GLN A 247 -24.61 -34.03 -5.50
CA GLN A 247 -23.68 -34.49 -4.47
C GLN A 247 -22.53 -33.51 -4.28
N CYS A 248 -21.96 -32.98 -5.37
CA CYS A 248 -20.92 -31.95 -5.30
C CYS A 248 -21.43 -30.66 -4.64
N THR A 249 -22.63 -30.20 -4.99
CA THR A 249 -23.23 -28.99 -4.38
C THR A 249 -23.61 -29.17 -2.90
N ARG A 250 -23.88 -30.40 -2.45
CA ARG A 250 -24.10 -30.74 -1.04
C ARG A 250 -22.83 -30.72 -0.20
N ILE A 251 -21.68 -31.10 -0.77
CA ILE A 251 -20.39 -31.07 -0.08
C ILE A 251 -20.01 -29.61 0.25
N SER A 252 -20.29 -28.67 -0.66
CA SER A 252 -20.12 -27.24 -0.42
C SER A 252 -20.94 -26.73 0.76
N HIS A 253 -22.18 -27.23 0.94
CA HIS A 253 -23.05 -26.83 2.06
C HIS A 253 -22.53 -27.26 3.43
N TRP A 254 -21.80 -28.38 3.52
CA TRP A 254 -21.19 -28.84 4.77
C TRP A 254 -19.96 -28.03 5.17
N LEU A 255 -19.16 -27.58 4.20
CA LEU A 255 -17.96 -26.76 4.43
C LEU A 255 -18.24 -25.35 4.96
N PHE A 256 -19.44 -24.80 4.71
CA PHE A 256 -19.84 -23.46 5.20
C PHE A 256 -20.68 -23.48 6.49
N ARG A 257 -20.98 -24.66 7.03
CA ARG A 257 -21.74 -24.84 8.29
C ARG A 257 -20.85 -25.16 9.50
N THR A 258 -19.54 -25.26 9.32
CA THR A 258 -18.51 -25.42 10.37
C THR A 258 -17.67 -24.16 10.47
#